data_AF-A0A2M8PLH2-F1
#
_entry.id   AF-A0A2M8PLH2-F1
#
_cell.length_a   1.000
_cell.length_b   1.000
_cell.length_c   1.000
_cell.angle_alpha   90.00
_cell.angle_beta   90.00
_cell.angle_gamma   90.00
#
_symmetry.space_group_name_H-M   'P 1'
#
loop_
_entity.id
_entity.type
_entity.pdbx_description
1 polymer ?
#
loop_
_entity_poly.entity_id
_entity_poly.type
_entity_poly.pdbx_seq_one_letter_code
_entity_poly.pdbx_strand_id
1 'polypeptide(L)'
;MRQPLKIALMDLRKKKLYLRTRLGIFFVALYGLIAFLALLATLSGSGLMVILPLIPAYAVAIIQVWLFDIRGNSRHWIPEVIGATVMSAFAVSIALAGGWSIKFALTLAVIIVARAIPTIFYVRARLRQIKSGNVTTKPQIAFLLHGLAVIVLVALRMLDLVPTLTIIAMLILMGRAIFFIKQNQE
;
A
#
# COMPACT_ATOMS: atom_id res chain seq x y z
N MET A 1 6.46 8.35 -16.16
CA MET A 1 5.22 7.91 -16.84
C MET A 1 4.03 8.26 -15.96
N ARG A 2 2.95 8.85 -16.49
CA ARG A 2 1.74 9.21 -15.72
C ARG A 2 0.68 8.12 -15.92
N GLN A 3 -0.03 7.74 -14.85
CA GLN A 3 -1.06 6.70 -14.90
C GLN A 3 -2.18 7.04 -15.90
N PRO A 4 -2.71 6.07 -16.67
CA PRO A 4 -3.74 6.29 -17.70
C PRO A 4 -4.97 7.05 -17.18
N LEU A 5 -5.46 6.67 -16.00
CA LEU A 5 -6.59 7.34 -15.33
C LEU A 5 -6.29 8.82 -15.03
N LYS A 6 -5.07 9.12 -14.58
CA LYS A 6 -4.64 10.48 -14.26
C LYS A 6 -4.53 11.34 -15.51
N ILE A 7 -4.05 10.78 -16.63
CA ILE A 7 -4.01 11.48 -17.93
C ILE A 7 -5.44 11.79 -18.39
N ALA A 8 -6.32 10.79 -18.38
CA ALA A 8 -7.71 10.95 -18.78
C ALA A 8 -8.41 12.03 -17.95
N LEU A 9 -8.35 11.95 -16.61
CA LEU A 9 -8.97 12.92 -15.70
C LEU A 9 -8.42 14.35 -15.88
N MET A 10 -7.10 14.49 -16.06
CA MET A 10 -6.48 15.81 -16.25
C MET A 10 -6.87 16.45 -17.59
N ASP A 11 -6.90 15.66 -18.67
CA ASP A 11 -7.25 16.13 -20.01
C ASP A 11 -8.77 16.41 -20.11
N LEU A 12 -9.62 15.59 -19.47
CA LEU A 12 -11.08 15.82 -19.31
C LEU A 12 -11.38 17.11 -18.54
N ARG A 13 -10.69 17.35 -17.41
CA ARG A 13 -10.82 18.61 -16.65
C ARG A 13 -10.43 19.83 -17.47
N LYS A 14 -9.47 19.68 -18.39
CA LYS A 14 -9.05 20.74 -19.32
C LYS A 14 -9.91 20.81 -20.60
N LYS A 15 -10.96 19.99 -20.72
CA LYS A 15 -11.85 19.88 -21.89
C LYS A 15 -11.10 19.66 -23.22
N LYS A 16 -9.95 18.97 -23.19
CA LYS A 16 -9.17 18.68 -24.39
C LYS A 16 -9.05 17.17 -24.59
N LEU A 17 -9.37 16.68 -25.79
CA LEU A 17 -9.26 15.27 -26.17
C LEU A 17 -8.06 15.08 -27.07
N TYR A 18 -6.92 14.68 -26.50
CA TYR A 18 -5.73 14.32 -27.26
C TYR A 18 -5.76 12.82 -27.62
N LEU A 19 -4.95 12.38 -28.59
CA LEU A 19 -4.81 10.96 -28.94
C LEU A 19 -4.41 10.10 -27.72
N ARG A 20 -3.52 10.64 -26.86
CA ARG A 20 -3.14 10.02 -25.57
C ARG A 20 -4.31 9.85 -24.59
N THR A 21 -5.32 10.71 -24.67
CA THR A 21 -6.51 10.66 -23.81
C THR A 21 -7.39 9.49 -24.22
N ARG A 22 -7.54 9.23 -25.53
CA ARG A 22 -8.29 8.07 -26.04
C ARG A 22 -7.67 6.74 -25.61
N LEU A 23 -6.34 6.59 -25.74
CA LEU A 23 -5.62 5.42 -25.24
C LEU A 23 -5.77 5.28 -23.72
N GLY A 24 -5.69 6.40 -22.98
CA GLY A 24 -5.93 6.42 -21.54
C GLY A 24 -7.32 5.91 -21.16
N ILE A 25 -8.36 6.37 -21.85
CA ILE A 25 -9.75 5.93 -21.64
C ILE A 25 -9.91 4.45 -21.97
N PHE A 26 -9.33 3.97 -23.07
CA PHE A 26 -9.39 2.55 -23.44
C PHE A 26 -8.84 1.64 -22.34
N PHE A 27 -7.64 1.95 -21.82
CA PHE A 27 -7.06 1.16 -20.74
C PHE A 27 -7.88 1.27 -19.44
N VAL A 28 -8.41 2.45 -19.11
CA VAL A 28 -9.30 2.60 -17.95
C VAL A 28 -10.55 1.75 -18.10
N ALA A 29 -11.17 1.73 -19.29
CA ALA A 29 -12.34 0.91 -19.58
C ALA A 29 -12.01 -0.59 -19.53
N LEU A 30 -10.87 -1.01 -20.08
CA LEU A 30 -10.42 -2.40 -20.06
C LEU A 30 -10.18 -2.88 -18.62
N TYR A 31 -9.41 -2.15 -17.82
CA TYR A 31 -9.19 -2.50 -16.41
C TYR A 31 -10.48 -2.43 -15.60
N GLY A 32 -11.36 -1.47 -15.89
CA GLY A 32 -12.67 -1.36 -15.27
C GLY A 32 -13.57 -2.55 -15.58
N LEU A 33 -13.57 -3.04 -16.82
CA LEU A 33 -14.33 -4.22 -17.24
C LEU A 33 -13.81 -5.47 -16.53
N ILE A 34 -12.49 -5.68 -16.50
CA ILE A 34 -11.88 -6.81 -15.78
C ILE A 34 -12.25 -6.78 -14.29
N ALA A 35 -12.16 -5.61 -13.66
CA ALA A 35 -12.54 -5.45 -12.25
C ALA A 35 -14.04 -5.71 -12.01
N PHE A 36 -14.90 -5.25 -12.92
CA PHE A 36 -16.34 -5.48 -12.84
C PHE A 36 -16.69 -6.97 -12.98
N LEU A 37 -16.11 -7.66 -13.95
CA LEU A 37 -16.30 -9.11 -14.13
C LEU A 37 -15.81 -9.90 -12.92
N ALA A 38 -14.65 -9.53 -12.35
CA ALA A 38 -14.13 -10.15 -11.13
C ALA A 38 -15.06 -9.93 -9.93
N LEU A 39 -15.66 -8.74 -9.80
CA LEU A 39 -16.64 -8.43 -8.75
C LEU A 39 -17.90 -9.29 -8.90
N LEU A 40 -18.44 -9.42 -10.12
CA LEU A 40 -19.60 -10.29 -10.39
C LEU A 40 -19.31 -11.76 -10.10
N ALA A 41 -18.13 -12.25 -10.49
CA ALA A 41 -17.69 -13.61 -10.17
C ALA A 41 -17.59 -13.83 -8.65
N THR A 42 -17.11 -12.83 -7.92
CA THR A 42 -17.01 -12.91 -6.45
C THR A 42 -18.39 -12.92 -5.78
N LEU A 43 -19.31 -12.07 -6.25
CA LEU A 43 -20.69 -11.99 -5.73
C LEU A 43 -21.49 -13.27 -5.95
N SER A 44 -21.24 -13.97 -7.06
CA SER A 44 -21.93 -15.23 -7.40
C SER A 44 -21.38 -16.44 -6.64
N GLY A 45 -20.09 -16.45 -6.26
CA GLY A 45 -19.44 -17.63 -5.70
C GLY A 45 -19.07 -17.57 -4.21
N SER A 46 -18.74 -16.41 -3.65
CA SER A 46 -18.00 -16.33 -2.37
C SER A 46 -18.72 -15.58 -1.24
N GLY A 47 -19.93 -15.07 -1.50
CA GLY A 47 -20.73 -14.33 -0.51
C GLY A 47 -20.22 -12.92 -0.19
N LEU A 48 -21.05 -12.15 0.52
CA LEU A 48 -20.80 -10.72 0.80
C LEU A 48 -19.60 -10.46 1.73
N MET A 49 -19.19 -11.45 2.53
CA MET A 49 -18.08 -11.30 3.48
C MET A 49 -16.74 -10.99 2.79
N VAL A 50 -16.53 -11.48 1.57
CA VAL A 50 -15.30 -11.22 0.79
C VAL A 50 -15.16 -9.75 0.40
N ILE A 51 -16.29 -9.07 0.18
CA ILE A 51 -16.32 -7.69 -0.32
C ILE A 51 -16.28 -6.69 0.82
N LEU A 52 -16.70 -7.09 2.02
CA LEU A 52 -16.81 -6.23 3.18
C LEU A 52 -15.52 -5.43 3.50
N PRO A 53 -14.30 -6.02 3.45
CA PRO A 53 -13.06 -5.27 3.68
C PRO A 53 -12.76 -4.23 2.60
N LEU A 54 -13.25 -4.43 1.37
CA LEU A 54 -12.99 -3.54 0.24
C LEU A 54 -13.81 -2.26 0.31
N ILE A 55 -15.02 -2.29 0.88
CA ILE A 55 -15.90 -1.12 0.97
C ILE A 55 -15.21 0.08 1.64
N PRO A 56 -14.69 -0.02 2.89
CA PRO A 56 -13.98 1.09 3.52
C PRO A 56 -12.68 1.42 2.78
N ALA A 57 -11.99 0.42 2.22
CA ALA A 57 -10.76 0.63 1.48
C ALA A 57 -10.98 1.47 0.20
N TYR A 58 -12.06 1.20 -0.55
CA TYR A 58 -12.44 1.97 -1.72
C TYR A 58 -12.85 3.40 -1.34
N ALA A 59 -13.65 3.58 -0.27
CA ALA A 59 -14.02 4.91 0.20
C ALA A 59 -12.77 5.76 0.51
N VAL A 60 -11.81 5.18 1.24
CA VAL A 60 -10.54 5.82 1.57
C VAL A 60 -9.70 6.08 0.32
N ALA A 61 -9.64 5.16 -0.64
CA ALA A 61 -8.92 5.32 -1.89
C ALA A 61 -9.47 6.47 -2.75
N ILE A 62 -10.80 6.59 -2.84
CA ILE A 62 -11.47 7.68 -3.57
C ILE A 62 -11.13 9.03 -2.92
N ILE A 63 -11.22 9.12 -1.59
CA ILE A 63 -10.86 10.34 -0.83
C ILE A 63 -9.39 10.69 -1.08
N GLN A 64 -8.48 9.71 -1.04
CA GLN A 64 -7.06 9.91 -1.32
C GLN A 64 -6.83 10.46 -2.72
N VAL A 65 -7.43 9.85 -3.75
CA VAL A 65 -7.29 10.29 -5.14
C VAL A 65 -7.79 11.72 -5.30
N TRP A 66 -8.94 12.04 -4.69
CA TRP A 66 -9.54 13.36 -4.78
C TRP A 66 -8.72 14.45 -4.08
N LEU A 67 -8.24 14.18 -2.85
CA LEU A 67 -7.49 15.15 -2.06
C LEU A 67 -6.04 15.32 -2.55
N PHE A 68 -5.34 14.24 -2.89
CA PHE A 68 -3.90 14.26 -3.11
C PHE A 68 -3.51 14.16 -4.59
N ASP A 69 -4.14 13.27 -5.36
CA ASP A 69 -3.71 13.02 -6.75
C ASP A 69 -4.22 14.05 -7.74
N ILE A 70 -5.48 14.46 -7.61
CA ILE A 70 -6.09 15.46 -8.49
C ILE A 70 -5.52 16.86 -8.20
N ARG A 71 -5.14 17.15 -6.95
CA ARG A 71 -4.53 18.44 -6.54
C ARG A 71 -3.02 18.51 -6.80
N GLY A 72 -2.43 17.48 -7.40
CA GLY A 72 -1.01 17.45 -7.77
C GLY A 72 -0.05 17.20 -6.60
N ASN A 73 -0.58 16.80 -5.43
CA ASN A 73 0.18 16.67 -4.19
C ASN A 73 0.64 15.22 -3.90
N SER A 74 0.85 14.42 -4.96
CA SER A 74 1.18 12.99 -4.87
C SER A 74 2.56 12.67 -4.28
N ARG A 75 3.31 13.68 -3.84
CA ARG A 75 4.64 13.53 -3.19
C ARG A 75 4.60 13.64 -1.66
N HIS A 76 3.42 13.56 -1.05
CA HIS A 76 3.29 13.49 0.41
C HIS A 76 3.38 12.04 0.90
N TRP A 77 3.86 11.83 2.13
CA TRP A 77 3.94 10.48 2.73
C TRP A 77 2.55 9.90 3.00
N ILE A 78 1.56 10.78 3.23
CA ILE A 78 0.18 10.40 3.56
C ILE A 78 -0.43 9.50 2.47
N PRO A 79 -0.49 9.90 1.18
CA PRO A 79 -1.04 9.03 0.13
C PRO A 79 -0.23 7.73 -0.07
N GLU A 80 1.07 7.73 0.21
CA GLU A 80 1.87 6.50 0.14
C GLU A 80 1.46 5.49 1.22
N VAL A 81 1.26 5.96 2.46
CA VAL A 81 0.82 5.12 3.58
C VAL A 81 -0.62 4.66 3.39
N ILE A 82 -1.53 5.57 3.04
CA ILE A 82 -2.94 5.23 2.81
C ILE A 82 -3.05 4.20 1.68
N GLY A 83 -2.33 4.40 0.58
CA GLY A 83 -2.32 3.47 -0.54
C GLY A 83 -1.88 2.07 -0.12
N ALA A 84 -0.81 1.95 0.68
CA ALA A 84 -0.37 0.65 1.19
C ALA A 84 -1.40 -0.02 2.11
N THR A 85 -2.08 0.75 2.97
CA THR A 85 -3.15 0.23 3.84
C THR A 85 -4.38 -0.18 3.04
N VAL A 86 -4.76 0.56 2.00
CA VAL A 86 -5.86 0.17 1.10
C VAL A 86 -5.51 -1.16 0.40
N MET A 87 -4.26 -1.34 -0.03
CA MET A 87 -3.81 -2.60 -0.65
C MET A 87 -3.89 -3.80 0.30
N SER A 88 -3.76 -3.59 1.61
CA SER A 88 -3.88 -4.71 2.57
C SER A 88 -5.31 -5.27 2.64
N ALA A 89 -6.33 -4.46 2.36
CA ALA A 89 -7.73 -4.93 2.32
C ALA A 89 -7.95 -5.99 1.24
N PHE A 90 -7.25 -5.89 0.10
CA PHE A 90 -7.31 -6.92 -0.94
C PHE A 90 -6.78 -8.26 -0.45
N ALA A 91 -5.73 -8.28 0.38
CA ALA A 91 -5.22 -9.52 0.95
C ALA A 91 -6.24 -10.19 1.87
N VAL A 92 -7.00 -9.41 2.66
CA VAL A 92 -8.10 -9.92 3.48
C VAL A 92 -9.16 -10.56 2.59
N SER A 93 -9.61 -9.84 1.56
CA SER A 93 -10.62 -10.34 0.62
C SER A 93 -10.18 -11.62 -0.10
N ILE A 94 -8.94 -11.68 -0.57
CA ILE A 94 -8.38 -12.87 -1.23
C ILE A 94 -8.36 -14.06 -0.25
N ALA A 95 -7.92 -13.84 1.00
CA ALA A 95 -7.90 -14.90 2.00
C ALA A 95 -9.31 -15.42 2.34
N LEU A 96 -10.27 -14.51 2.53
CA LEU A 96 -11.67 -14.87 2.75
C LEU A 96 -12.26 -15.64 1.56
N ALA A 97 -11.94 -15.24 0.33
CA ALA A 97 -12.36 -15.95 -0.88
C ALA A 97 -11.76 -17.36 -0.96
N GLY A 98 -10.54 -17.54 -0.43
CA GLY A 98 -9.89 -18.85 -0.26
C GLY A 98 -10.42 -19.68 0.93
N GLY A 99 -11.49 -19.24 1.60
CA GLY A 99 -12.10 -19.95 2.73
C GLY A 99 -11.37 -19.81 4.05
N TRP A 100 -10.43 -18.86 4.17
CA TRP A 100 -9.71 -18.65 5.43
C TRP A 100 -10.60 -18.04 6.50
N SER A 101 -10.30 -18.32 7.76
CA SER A 101 -10.98 -17.65 8.86
C SER A 101 -10.70 -16.15 8.86
N ILE A 102 -11.68 -15.34 9.31
CA ILE A 102 -11.53 -13.88 9.39
C ILE A 102 -10.32 -13.46 10.24
N LYS A 103 -9.97 -14.26 11.26
CA LYS A 103 -8.80 -14.02 12.12
C LYS A 103 -7.50 -14.05 11.31
N PHE A 104 -7.30 -15.09 10.48
CA PHE A 104 -6.11 -15.20 9.64
C PHE A 104 -6.11 -14.18 8.50
N ALA A 105 -7.27 -13.90 7.91
CA ALA A 105 -7.41 -12.91 6.85
C ALA A 105 -7.01 -11.49 7.34
N LEU A 106 -7.48 -11.08 8.52
CA LEU A 106 -7.08 -9.80 9.13
C LEU A 106 -5.61 -9.78 9.53
N THR A 107 -5.07 -10.92 9.98
CA THR A 107 -3.65 -11.05 10.32
C THR A 107 -2.76 -10.76 9.10
N LEU A 108 -3.14 -11.20 7.90
CA LEU A 108 -2.43 -10.87 6.67
C LEU A 108 -2.39 -9.36 6.40
N ALA A 109 -3.50 -8.66 6.64
CA ALA A 109 -3.52 -7.21 6.50
C ALA A 109 -2.55 -6.54 7.47
N VAL A 110 -2.53 -6.98 8.73
CA VAL A 110 -1.58 -6.46 9.73
C VAL A 110 -0.14 -6.70 9.29
N ILE A 111 0.21 -7.89 8.77
CA ILE A 111 1.56 -8.18 8.27
C ILE A 111 1.95 -7.24 7.13
N ILE A 112 1.04 -7.03 6.16
CA ILE A 112 1.30 -6.14 5.01
C ILE A 112 1.53 -4.71 5.49
N VAL A 113 0.69 -4.20 6.38
CA VAL A 113 0.81 -2.84 6.92
C VAL A 113 2.08 -2.68 7.77
N ALA A 114 2.35 -3.64 8.64
CA ALA A 114 3.53 -3.70 9.51
C ALA A 114 4.83 -3.70 8.71
N ARG A 115 4.83 -4.29 7.51
CA ARG A 115 5.98 -4.21 6.59
C ARG A 115 6.00 -2.90 5.79
N ALA A 116 4.86 -2.50 5.24
CA ALA A 116 4.80 -1.44 4.25
C ALA A 116 5.08 -0.06 4.86
N ILE A 117 4.49 0.25 6.01
CA ILE A 117 4.65 1.56 6.65
C ILE A 117 6.13 1.84 6.98
N PRO A 118 6.86 0.97 7.71
CA PRO A 118 8.26 1.24 8.02
C PRO A 118 9.13 1.31 6.76
N THR A 119 8.82 0.49 5.74
CA THR A 119 9.52 0.52 4.44
C THR A 119 9.34 1.85 3.73
N ILE A 120 8.12 2.41 3.70
CA ILE A 120 7.84 3.70 3.07
C ILE A 120 8.67 4.80 3.74
N PHE A 121 8.64 4.89 5.07
CA PHE A 121 9.42 5.89 5.79
C PHE A 121 10.93 5.72 5.59
N TYR A 122 11.43 4.48 5.58
CA TYR A 122 12.82 4.17 5.28
C TYR A 122 13.24 4.62 3.87
N VAL A 123 12.49 4.21 2.84
CA VAL A 123 12.80 4.54 1.45
C VAL A 123 12.73 6.06 1.22
N ARG A 124 11.76 6.74 1.84
CA ARG A 124 11.65 8.21 1.74
C ARG A 124 12.84 8.91 2.38
N ALA A 125 13.25 8.48 3.57
CA ALA A 125 14.46 9.00 4.21
C ALA A 125 15.68 8.80 3.31
N ARG A 126 15.85 7.59 2.76
CA ARG A 126 16.95 7.24 1.85
C ARG A 126 16.97 8.06 0.56
N LEU A 127 15.83 8.21 -0.11
CA LEU A 127 15.72 9.01 -1.33
C LEU A 127 16.00 10.49 -1.07
N ARG A 128 15.60 10.99 0.11
CA ARG A 128 15.92 12.37 0.51
C ARG A 128 17.41 12.55 0.71
N GLN A 129 18.09 11.62 1.40
CA GLN A 129 19.55 11.66 1.59
C GLN A 129 20.30 11.70 0.26
N ILE A 130 19.99 10.76 -0.64
CA ILE A 130 20.65 10.68 -1.96
C ILE A 130 20.50 11.99 -2.73
N LYS A 131 19.34 12.66 -2.61
CA LYS A 131 19.09 13.93 -3.29
C LYS A 131 19.71 15.14 -2.60
N SER A 132 19.73 15.18 -1.28
CA SER A 132 20.19 16.36 -0.54
C SER A 132 21.68 16.35 -0.21
N GLY A 133 22.37 15.21 -0.34
CA GLY A 133 23.75 15.03 0.14
C GLY A 133 23.90 15.09 1.68
N ASN A 134 22.92 15.66 2.38
CA ASN A 134 22.91 15.78 3.83
C ASN A 134 22.50 14.49 4.53
N VAL A 135 23.35 14.07 5.49
CA VAL A 135 23.18 12.91 6.39
C VAL A 135 22.08 13.15 7.45
N THR A 136 21.59 14.39 7.61
CA THR A 136 20.72 14.82 8.71
C THR A 136 19.23 14.46 8.57
N THR A 137 18.83 13.68 7.56
CA THR A 137 17.45 13.17 7.50
C THR A 137 17.22 12.16 8.62
N LYS A 138 16.57 12.60 9.70
CA LYS A 138 16.26 11.82 10.91
C LYS A 138 15.61 10.47 10.57
N PRO A 139 16.36 9.36 10.54
CA PRO A 139 15.83 8.03 10.21
C PRO A 139 15.14 7.37 11.42
N GLN A 140 15.12 8.07 12.56
CA GLN A 140 14.56 7.63 13.83
C GLN A 140 13.11 7.17 13.72
N ILE A 141 12.29 7.87 12.93
CA ILE A 141 10.88 7.48 12.71
C ILE A 141 10.80 6.12 12.02
N ALA A 142 11.65 5.85 11.04
CA ALA A 142 11.66 4.56 10.35
C ALA A 142 12.01 3.41 11.31
N PHE A 143 12.96 3.60 12.25
CA PHE A 143 13.28 2.58 13.25
C PHE A 143 12.17 2.37 14.27
N LEU A 144 11.60 3.46 14.78
CA LEU A 144 10.51 3.36 15.73
C LEU A 144 9.35 2.56 15.12
N LEU A 145 9.06 2.79 13.83
CA LEU A 145 8.06 2.03 13.09
C LEU A 145 8.48 0.56 12.84
N HIS A 146 9.75 0.27 12.55
CA HIS A 146 10.23 -1.12 12.43
C HIS A 146 10.14 -1.86 13.76
N GLY A 147 10.58 -1.23 14.87
CA GLY A 147 10.50 -1.80 16.20
C GLY A 147 9.05 -2.06 16.63
N LEU A 148 8.16 -1.10 16.40
CA LEU A 148 6.72 -1.27 16.65
C LEU A 148 6.14 -2.40 15.80
N ALA A 149 6.51 -2.51 14.53
CA ALA A 149 6.08 -3.60 13.67
C ALA A 149 6.56 -4.98 14.17
N VAL A 150 7.82 -5.08 14.63
CA VAL A 150 8.33 -6.32 15.25
C VAL A 150 7.55 -6.67 16.51
N ILE A 151 7.29 -5.71 17.40
CA ILE A 151 6.50 -5.93 18.63
C ILE A 151 5.10 -6.46 18.28
N VAL A 152 4.43 -5.86 17.30
CA VAL A 152 3.11 -6.32 16.84
C VAL A 152 3.17 -7.74 16.30
N LEU A 153 4.18 -8.08 15.50
CA LEU A 153 4.33 -9.43 14.94
C LEU A 153 4.68 -10.48 16.01
N VAL A 154 5.46 -10.11 17.03
CA VAL A 154 5.74 -10.97 18.19
C VAL A 154 4.45 -11.23 18.98
N ALA A 155 3.65 -10.19 19.24
CA ALA A 155 2.36 -10.35 19.90
C ALA A 155 1.41 -11.27 19.11
N LEU A 156 1.36 -11.14 17.78
CA LEU A 156 0.57 -12.04 16.92
C LEU A 156 1.11 -13.47 16.91
N ARG A 157 2.44 -13.66 17.02
CA ARG A 157 3.04 -14.99 17.14
C ARG A 157 2.66 -15.68 18.45
N MET A 158 2.57 -14.93 19.56
CA MET A 158 2.11 -15.45 20.86
C MET A 158 0.66 -15.94 20.82
N LEU A 159 -0.12 -15.50 19.83
CA LEU A 159 -1.49 -15.96 19.57
C LEU A 159 -1.56 -17.05 18.50
N ASP A 160 -0.42 -17.60 18.07
CA ASP A 160 -0.29 -18.59 16.99
C ASP A 160 -0.90 -18.15 15.63
N LEU A 161 -1.02 -16.83 15.40
CA LEU A 161 -1.61 -16.29 14.17
C LEU A 161 -0.59 -16.15 13.03
N VAL A 162 0.70 -16.14 13.35
CA VAL A 162 1.79 -15.83 12.40
C VAL A 162 2.97 -16.78 12.63
N PRO A 163 3.61 -17.28 11.56
CA PRO A 163 4.83 -18.09 11.70
C PRO A 163 6.03 -17.25 12.16
N THR A 164 6.98 -17.90 12.83
CA THR A 164 8.26 -17.28 13.26
C THR A 164 9.04 -16.68 12.09
N LEU A 165 8.86 -17.23 10.88
CA LEU A 165 9.48 -16.75 9.66
C LEU A 165 9.13 -15.28 9.34
N THR A 166 7.92 -14.83 9.68
CA THR A 166 7.51 -13.43 9.46
C THR A 166 8.29 -12.47 10.34
N ILE A 167 8.61 -12.89 11.58
CA ILE A 167 9.42 -12.10 12.51
C ILE A 167 10.86 -12.02 11.97
N ILE A 168 11.43 -13.15 11.54
CA ILE A 168 12.77 -13.21 10.95
C ILE A 168 12.87 -12.28 9.74
N ALA A 169 11.89 -12.33 8.83
CA ALA A 169 11.84 -11.45 7.67
C ALA A 169 11.80 -9.96 8.08
N MET A 170 11.03 -9.61 9.12
CA MET A 170 10.95 -8.23 9.60
C MET A 170 12.25 -7.77 10.28
N LEU A 171 12.92 -8.66 11.02
CA LEU A 171 14.23 -8.39 11.60
C LEU A 171 15.30 -8.18 10.53
N ILE A 172 15.25 -8.93 9.41
CA ILE A 172 16.15 -8.70 8.26
C ILE A 172 15.93 -7.30 7.67
N LEU A 173 14.67 -6.87 7.50
CA LEU A 173 14.36 -5.53 7.01
C LEU A 173 14.85 -4.44 7.97
N MET A 174 14.67 -4.64 9.27
CA MET A 174 15.20 -3.75 10.29
C MET A 174 16.74 -3.71 10.26
N GLY A 175 17.40 -4.86 10.17
CA GLY A 175 18.86 -4.95 10.06
C GLY A 175 19.39 -4.22 8.83
N ARG A 176 18.71 -4.35 7.68
CA ARG A 176 19.02 -3.59 6.47
C ARG A 176 18.90 -2.07 6.69
N ALA A 177 17.88 -1.62 7.43
CA ALA A 177 17.72 -0.22 7.75
C ALA A 177 18.83 0.31 8.68
N ILE A 178 19.30 -0.51 9.63
CA ILE A 178 20.39 -0.17 10.55
C ILE A 178 21.73 -0.11 9.81
N PHE A 179 22.07 -1.15 9.06
CA PHE A 179 23.34 -1.26 8.31
C PHE A 179 23.58 -0.02 7.45
N PHE A 180 22.53 0.44 6.80
CA PHE A 180 22.62 1.57 5.90
C PHE A 180 23.01 2.88 6.61
N ILE A 181 22.62 3.10 7.87
CA ILE A 181 23.03 4.30 8.60
C ILE A 181 24.49 4.27 9.00
N LYS A 182 24.96 3.08 9.39
CA LYS A 182 26.34 2.91 9.83
C LYS A 182 27.31 3.30 8.70
N GLN A 183 27.01 2.89 7.47
CA GLN A 183 27.79 3.27 6.28
C GLN A 183 27.82 4.78 6.00
N ASN A 184 26.90 5.55 6.58
CA ASN A 184 26.75 6.99 6.35
C ASN A 184 27.42 7.84 7.45
N GLN A 185 27.99 7.21 8.48
CA GLN A 185 28.77 7.87 9.54
C GLN A 185 30.30 7.71 9.37
N GLU A 186 30.72 6.87 8.44
CA GLU A 186 32.11 6.70 7.98
C GLU A 186 32.36 7.56 6.74
#